data_AF-A0A2N0VGN6-F1
#
_entry.id   AF-A0A2N0VGN6-F1
#
_cell.length_a   1.000
_cell.length_b   1.000
_cell.length_c   1.000
_cell.angle_alpha   90.00
_cell.angle_beta   90.00
_cell.angle_gamma   90.00
#
_symmetry.space_group_name_H-M   'P 1'
#
loop_
_entity.id
_entity.type
_entity.pdbx_description
1 polymer ?
#
loop_
_entity_poly.entity_id
_entity_poly.type
_entity_poly.pdbx_seq_one_letter_code
_entity_poly.pdbx_strand_id
1 'polypeptide(L)' 'MGTAGSGLGLSITNNIIIAHGGTMDVKNLPGKGSTFTIYVEKHGQDGF' A
#
# COMPACT_ATOMS: atom_id res chain seq x y z
N MET A 1 -6.28 -7.62 -25.43
CA MET A 1 -4.97 -7.58 -24.72
C MET A 1 -5.14 -6.66 -23.53
N GLY A 2 -5.13 -7.19 -22.31
CA GLY A 2 -5.26 -6.36 -21.11
C GLY A 2 -4.07 -5.44 -21.00
N THR A 3 -4.30 -4.15 -20.77
CA THR A 3 -3.23 -3.22 -20.42
C THR A 3 -2.57 -3.76 -19.15
N ALA A 4 -1.35 -4.28 -19.26
CA ALA A 4 -0.49 -4.36 -18.09
C ALA A 4 -0.46 -2.92 -17.56
N GLY A 5 -1.08 -2.69 -16.40
CA GLY A 5 -1.11 -1.37 -15.79
C GLY A 5 0.33 -0.84 -15.80
N SER A 6 0.52 0.42 -16.16
CA SER A 6 1.82 1.05 -16.42
C SER A 6 2.78 1.12 -15.21
N GLY A 7 2.58 0.28 -14.19
CA GLY A 7 3.26 0.33 -12.89
C GLY A 7 2.77 1.48 -12.00
N LEU A 8 1.84 2.31 -12.48
CA LEU A 8 1.40 3.51 -11.78
C LEU A 8 0.54 3.22 -10.55
N GLY A 9 -0.22 2.12 -10.54
CA GLY A 9 -1.15 1.81 -9.46
C GLY A 9 -0.48 1.77 -8.08
N LEU A 10 0.66 1.07 -7.98
CA LEU A 10 1.39 0.98 -6.71
C LEU A 10 2.04 2.30 -6.30
N SER A 11 2.50 3.10 -7.29
CA SER A 11 3.09 4.42 -7.03
C SER A 11 2.05 5.41 -6.49
N ILE A 12 0.84 5.40 -7.06
CA ILE A 12 -0.30 6.21 -6.57
C ILE A 12 -0.66 5.78 -5.15
N THR A 13 -0.80 4.48 -4.91
CA THR A 13 -1.09 3.94 -3.56
C THR A 13 -0.02 4.35 -2.56
N ASN A 14 1.26 4.27 -2.90
CA ASN A 14 2.36 4.70 -2.03
C ASN A 14 2.28 6.19 -1.67
N ASN A 15 1.98 7.05 -2.65
CA ASN A 15 1.80 8.48 -2.41
C ASN A 15 0.63 8.76 -1.46
N ILE A 16 -0.49 8.04 -1.61
CA ILE A 16 -1.65 8.16 -0.71
C ILE A 16 -1.26 7.75 0.71
N ILE A 17 -0.55 6.64 0.87
CA ILE A 17 -0.11 6.14 2.18
C ILE A 17 0.80 7.15 2.88
N ILE A 18 1.81 7.67 2.17
CA ILE A 18 2.72 8.69 2.70
C ILE A 18 1.96 9.96 3.09
N ALA A 19 1.00 10.40 2.27
CA ALA A 19 0.18 11.57 2.56
C ALA A 19 -0.67 11.42 3.85
N HIS A 20 -0.98 10.18 4.25
CA HIS A 20 -1.68 9.85 5.49
C HIS A 20 -0.73 9.48 6.64
N GLY A 21 0.58 9.76 6.51
CA GLY A 21 1.58 9.42 7.53
C GLY A 21 1.82 7.92 7.70
N GLY A 22 1.33 7.10 6.75
CA GLY A 22 1.47 5.66 6.78
C GLY A 22 2.77 5.15 6.14
N THR A 23 2.91 3.83 6.10
CA THR A 23 4.01 3.12 5.44
C THR A 23 3.54 1.80 4.80
N MET A 24 4.36 1.22 3.92
CA MET A 24 4.08 -0.06 3.26
C MET A 24 5.27 -1.02 3.36
N ASP A 25 5.00 -2.28 3.69
CA ASP A 25 5.94 -3.40 3.58
C ASP A 25 5.57 -4.30 2.40
N VAL A 26 6.58 -4.87 1.73
CA VAL A 26 6.38 -5.75 0.57
C VAL A 26 7.10 -7.07 0.81
N LYS A 27 6.33 -8.15 0.89
CA LYS A 27 6.85 -9.51 0.98
C LYS A 27 6.61 -10.22 -0.33
N ASN A 28 7.70 -10.52 -1.04
CA ASN A 28 7.64 -11.33 -2.24
C ASN A 28 8.30 -12.69 -1.98
N LEU A 29 7.60 -13.76 -2.33
CA LEU A 29 8.15 -15.12 -2.36
C LEU A 29 8.15 -15.58 -3.82
N PRO A 30 9.33 -15.79 -4.44
CA PRO A 30 9.42 -16.24 -5.83
C PRO A 30 8.50 -17.45 -6.09
N GLY A 31 7.64 -17.33 -7.08
CA GLY A 31 6.66 -18.38 -7.44
C GLY A 31 5.40 -18.45 -6.58
N LYS A 32 5.24 -17.61 -5.54
CA LYS A 32 4.02 -17.57 -4.68
C LYS A 32 3.25 -16.25 -4.73
N GLY A 33 3.69 -15.31 -5.56
CA GLY A 33 3.11 -13.96 -5.65
C GLY A 33 3.68 -13.01 -4.58
N SER A 34 3.06 -11.84 -4.48
CA SER A 34 3.53 -10.74 -3.62
C SER A 34 2.42 -10.28 -2.68
N THR A 35 2.78 -10.05 -1.42
CA THR A 35 1.92 -9.49 -0.37
C THR A 35 2.39 -8.08 -0.04
N PHE A 36 1.47 -7.13 -0.06
CA PHE A 36 1.70 -5.74 0.32
C PHE A 36 0.96 -5.47 1.64
N THR A 37 1.65 -4.98 2.66
CA THR A 37 1.07 -4.66 3.97
C THR A 37 1.16 -3.16 4.19
N ILE A 38 0.02 -2.53 4.46
CA ILE A 38 -0.09 -1.08 4.62
C ILE A 38 -0.37 -0.77 6.09
N TYR A 39 0.34 0.21 6.63
CA TYR A 39 0.18 0.73 7.98
C TYR A 39 -0.22 2.19 7.87
N VAL A 40 -1.30 2.59 8.55
CA VAL A 40 -1.76 3.99 8.61
C VAL A 40 -2.17 4.30 10.03
N GLU A 41 -2.02 5.56 10.44
CA GLU A 41 -2.43 6.02 11.76
C GLU A 41 -3.94 5.86 11.91
N LYS A 42 -4.37 5.33 13.05
CA LYS A 42 -5.78 5.24 13.40
C LYS A 42 -6.25 6.65 13.77
N HIS A 43 -6.90 7.34 12.83
CA HIS A 43 -7.65 8.56 13.15
C HIS A 43 -8.96 8.17 13.86
N GLY A 44 -8.85 7.82 15.13
CA GLY A 44 -9.98 7.73 16.06
C GLY A 44 -9.64 8.61 17.25
N GLN A 45 -10.46 9.62 17.52
CA GLN A 45 -10.57 10.10 18.90
C GLN A 45 -11.02 8.89 19.71
N ASP A 46 -10.09 8.25 20.43
CA ASP A 46 -10.43 7.35 21.51
C ASP A 46 -10.99 8.25 22.62
N GLY A 47 -12.25 8.63 22.44
CA GLY A 47 -13.03 9.41 23.39
C GLY A 47 -13.20 8.60 24.66
N PHE A 48 -12.82 9.22 25.78
CA PHE A 48 -13.01 8.74 27.15
C PHE A 48 -14.48 8.59 27.50
#